data_AF-A0A355A7Y0-F1
#
_entry.id   AF-A0A355A7Y0-F1
#
_cell.length_a   1.000
_cell.length_b   1.000
_cell.length_c   1.000
_cell.angle_alpha   90.00
_cell.angle_beta   90.00
_cell.angle_gamma   90.00
#
_symmetry.space_group_name_H-M   'P 1'
#
loop_
_entity.id
_entity.type
_entity.pdbx_description
1 polymer ?
#
loop_
_entity_poly.entity_id
_entity_poly.type
_entity_poly.pdbx_seq_one_letter_code
_entity_poly.pdbx_strand_id
1 'polypeptide(L)'
;TSFDLENIPKPVEIKAILDQYVIGQEEAKKTLAVAVYNHYKRINSEGLFDDVELQKSNILIMGPTGSGKTLLAQTLAKILNVPFAIADATSLTEAGYVGEDV
;
A
#
# COMPACT_ATOMS: atom_id res chain seq x y z
N THR A 1 0.09 3.37 19.60
CA THR A 1 -1.05 2.51 19.20
C THR A 1 -0.43 1.24 18.64
N SER A 2 -0.30 0.19 19.45
CA SER A 2 0.25 -1.09 19.00
C SER A 2 -0.76 -1.74 18.05
N PHE A 3 -0.35 -1.98 16.80
CA PHE A 3 -1.17 -2.72 15.84
C PHE A 3 -1.03 -4.20 16.13
N ASP A 4 -2.00 -4.78 16.85
CA ASP A 4 -2.00 -6.21 17.14
C ASP A 4 -2.10 -7.03 15.83
N LEU A 5 -1.16 -7.95 15.64
CA LEU A 5 -1.09 -8.86 14.48
C LEU A 5 -2.38 -9.64 14.24
N GLU A 6 -3.15 -9.89 15.30
CA GLU A 6 -4.42 -10.60 15.26
C GLU A 6 -5.52 -9.85 14.51
N ASN A 7 -5.38 -8.53 14.36
CA ASN A 7 -6.40 -7.67 13.75
C ASN A 7 -6.12 -7.30 12.29
N ILE A 8 -5.01 -7.78 11.70
CA ILE A 8 -4.73 -7.50 10.29
C ILE A 8 -5.49 -8.51 9.42
N PRO A 9 -6.41 -8.04 8.56
CA PRO A 9 -7.17 -8.94 7.69
C PRO A 9 -6.25 -9.73 6.76
N LYS A 10 -6.60 -10.99 6.53
CA LYS A 10 -5.87 -11.87 5.61
C LYS A 10 -5.93 -11.31 4.19
N PRO A 11 -4.97 -11.64 3.31
CA PRO A 11 -4.97 -11.14 1.93
C PRO A 11 -6.29 -11.41 1.18
N VAL A 12 -6.93 -12.55 1.45
CA VAL A 12 -8.23 -12.90 0.84
C VAL A 12 -9.33 -11.94 1.29
N GLU A 13 -9.33 -11.53 2.55
CA GLU A 13 -10.30 -10.60 3.13
C GLU A 13 -10.07 -9.18 2.60
N ILE A 14 -8.81 -8.72 2.55
CA ILE A 14 -8.44 -7.43 1.94
C ILE A 14 -8.91 -7.39 0.48
N LYS A 15 -8.63 -8.44 -0.29
CA LYS A 15 -9.04 -8.56 -1.69
C LYS A 15 -10.56 -8.54 -1.84
N ALA A 16 -11.29 -9.25 -0.97
CA ALA A 16 -12.74 -9.27 -0.98
C ALA A 16 -13.37 -7.90 -0.68
N ILE A 17 -12.75 -7.09 0.19
CA ILE A 17 -13.23 -5.73 0.43
C ILE A 17 -12.90 -4.83 -0.77
N LEU A 18 -11.71 -4.94 -1.36
CA LEU A 18 -11.37 -4.23 -2.60
C LEU A 18 -12.32 -4.57 -3.75
N ASP A 19 -12.81 -5.82 -3.83
CA ASP A 19 -13.80 -6.26 -4.82
C ASP A 19 -15.12 -5.46 -4.75
N GLN A 20 -15.47 -4.91 -3.59
CA GLN A 20 -16.69 -4.10 -3.41
C GLN A 20 -16.59 -2.71 -4.04
N TYR A 21 -15.36 -2.20 -4.25
CA TYR A 21 -15.11 -0.84 -4.74
C TYR A 21 -14.47 -0.81 -6.13
N VAL A 22 -13.67 -1.82 -6.48
CA VAL A 22 -12.91 -1.88 -7.74
C VAL A 22 -13.27 -3.15 -8.50
N ILE A 23 -13.99 -2.94 -9.61
CA ILE A 23 -14.44 -4.01 -10.51
C ILE A 23 -13.29 -4.44 -11.42
N GLY A 24 -13.05 -5.75 -11.52
CA GLY A 24 -11.91 -6.32 -12.26
C GLY A 24 -10.57 -6.02 -11.57
N GLN A 25 -9.47 -5.96 -12.32
CA GLN A 25 -8.11 -5.73 -11.79
C GLN A 25 -7.67 -6.78 -10.75
N GLU A 26 -8.03 -8.06 -10.97
CA GLU A 26 -7.81 -9.15 -10.02
C GLU A 26 -6.34 -9.31 -9.59
N GLU A 27 -5.42 -9.19 -10.53
CA GLU A 27 -3.99 -9.28 -10.26
C GLU A 27 -3.50 -8.14 -9.35
N ALA A 28 -3.89 -6.91 -9.66
CA ALA A 28 -3.52 -5.74 -8.85
C ALA A 28 -4.07 -5.85 -7.42
N LYS A 29 -5.33 -6.26 -7.26
CA LYS A 29 -5.96 -6.47 -5.93
C LYS A 29 -5.24 -7.56 -5.13
N LYS A 30 -4.89 -8.68 -5.76
CA LYS A 30 -4.13 -9.76 -5.11
C LYS A 30 -2.74 -9.29 -4.67
N THR A 31 -2.02 -8.61 -5.56
CA THR A 31 -0.67 -8.10 -5.28
C THR A 31 -0.69 -7.09 -4.13
N LEU A 32 -1.63 -6.14 -4.15
CA LEU A 32 -1.81 -5.17 -3.07
C LEU A 32 -2.13 -5.85 -1.73
N ALA A 33 -3.06 -6.78 -1.73
CA ALA A 33 -3.47 -7.49 -0.52
C ALA A 33 -2.30 -8.28 0.13
N VAL A 34 -1.49 -8.96 -0.68
CA VAL A 34 -0.31 -9.70 -0.18
C VAL A 34 0.77 -8.75 0.30
N ALA A 35 1.07 -7.70 -0.48
CA ALA A 35 2.12 -6.76 -0.14
C ALA A 35 1.84 -6.01 1.16
N VAL A 36 0.60 -5.57 1.38
CA VAL A 36 0.18 -4.93 2.64
C VAL A 36 0.27 -5.88 3.82
N TYR A 37 -0.28 -7.09 3.67
CA TYR A 37 -0.24 -8.09 4.74
C TYR A 37 1.21 -8.38 5.17
N ASN A 38 2.10 -8.53 4.19
CA ASN A 38 3.53 -8.70 4.45
C ASN A 38 4.18 -7.45 5.03
N HIS A 39 3.77 -6.25 4.61
CA HIS A 39 4.28 -4.99 5.15
C HIS A 39 4.03 -4.87 6.66
N TYR A 40 2.82 -5.21 7.12
CA TYR A 40 2.53 -5.20 8.56
C TYR A 40 3.18 -6.36 9.30
N LYS A 41 3.22 -7.56 8.72
CA LYS A 41 3.99 -8.67 9.31
C LYS A 41 5.44 -8.28 9.55
N ARG A 42 6.05 -7.59 8.58
CA ARG A 42 7.41 -7.07 8.70
C ARG A 42 7.53 -6.10 9.86
N ILE A 43 6.69 -5.07 9.92
CA ILE A 43 6.71 -4.05 11.00
C ILE A 43 6.58 -4.71 12.37
N ASN A 44 5.65 -5.65 12.53
CA ASN A 44 5.41 -6.30 13.81
C ASN A 44 6.45 -7.38 14.16
N SER A 45 7.31 -7.76 13.20
CA SER A 45 8.43 -8.67 13.41
C SER A 45 9.76 -7.93 13.59
N GLU A 46 9.78 -6.60 13.53
CA GLU A 46 10.99 -5.80 13.77
C GLU A 46 11.49 -6.06 15.20
N GLY A 47 12.70 -6.62 15.32
CA GLY A 47 13.34 -6.98 16.60
C GLY A 47 13.17 -8.44 17.07
N LEU A 48 12.46 -9.29 16.32
CA LEU A 48 12.32 -10.73 16.63
C LEU A 48 13.34 -11.62 15.87
N PHE A 49 13.93 -11.10 14.81
CA PHE A 49 14.88 -11.83 13.95
C PHE A 49 16.13 -10.97 13.73
N ASP A 50 17.01 -10.91 14.73
CA ASP A 50 18.24 -10.09 14.70
C ASP A 50 19.18 -10.45 13.52
N ASP A 51 19.09 -11.68 12.99
CA ASP A 51 19.94 -12.16 11.89
C ASP A 51 19.25 -12.13 10.51
N VAL A 52 18.00 -11.66 10.40
CA VAL A 52 17.24 -11.68 9.14
C VAL A 52 16.68 -10.29 8.81
N GLU A 53 17.33 -9.61 7.86
CA GLU A 53 16.82 -8.35 7.31
C GLU A 53 15.65 -8.60 6.35
N LEU A 54 14.44 -8.22 6.77
CA LEU A 54 13.26 -8.25 5.91
C LEU A 54 13.18 -6.99 5.04
N GLN A 55 13.27 -7.15 3.72
CA GLN A 55 13.16 -6.03 2.78
C GLN A 55 11.73 -5.49 2.64
N LYS A 56 11.60 -4.18 2.41
CA LYS A 56 10.32 -3.53 2.11
C LYS A 56 9.88 -3.84 0.68
N SER A 57 8.66 -4.35 0.52
CA SER A 57 8.02 -4.54 -0.78
C SER A 57 7.26 -3.29 -1.22
N ASN A 58 7.90 -2.41 -1.99
CA ASN A 58 7.20 -1.32 -2.68
C ASN A 58 6.48 -1.86 -3.93
N ILE A 59 5.43 -1.17 -4.37
CA ILE A 59 4.58 -1.61 -5.49
C ILE A 59 4.59 -0.54 -6.57
N LEU A 60 4.77 -0.96 -7.82
CA LEU A 60 4.51 -0.13 -9.00
C LEU A 60 3.19 -0.59 -9.63
N ILE A 61 2.22 0.31 -9.78
CA ILE A 61 0.94 0.01 -10.41
C ILE A 61 0.91 0.61 -11.81
N MET A 62 0.88 -0.26 -12.82
CA MET A 62 0.82 0.11 -14.23
C MET A 62 -0.58 -0.14 -14.80
N GLY A 63 -1.11 0.80 -15.58
CA GLY A 63 -2.41 0.64 -16.24
C GLY A 63 -2.90 1.92 -16.91
N PRO A 64 -3.88 1.83 -17.83
CA PRO A 64 -4.37 2.98 -18.59
C PRO A 64 -5.02 4.03 -17.70
N THR A 65 -5.27 5.23 -18.23
CA THR A 65 -6.04 6.27 -17.53
C THR A 65 -7.45 5.73 -17.19
N GLY A 66 -8.00 6.16 -16.05
CA GLY A 66 -9.34 5.73 -15.60
C GLY A 66 -9.48 4.28 -15.11
N SER A 67 -8.40 3.48 -15.06
CA SER A 67 -8.46 2.07 -14.61
C SER A 67 -8.62 1.84 -13.10
N GLY A 68 -8.72 2.90 -12.30
CA GLY A 68 -8.92 2.78 -10.84
C GLY A 68 -7.65 2.68 -9.99
N LYS A 69 -6.46 3.00 -10.53
CA LYS A 69 -5.19 2.98 -9.77
C LYS A 69 -5.24 3.78 -8.46
N THR A 70 -5.68 5.04 -8.54
CA THR A 70 -5.82 5.92 -7.36
C THR A 70 -6.90 5.41 -6.41
N LEU A 71 -8.01 4.90 -6.95
CA LEU A 71 -9.12 4.35 -6.17
C LEU A 71 -8.67 3.11 -5.37
N LEU A 72 -7.86 2.22 -5.96
CA LEU A 72 -7.28 1.07 -5.27
C LEU A 72 -6.49 1.50 -4.03
N ALA A 73 -5.58 2.46 -4.19
CA ALA A 73 -4.73 2.94 -3.09
C ALA A 73 -5.55 3.62 -1.98
N GLN A 74 -6.50 4.49 -2.35
CA GLN A 74 -7.38 5.18 -1.40
C GLN A 74 -8.29 4.21 -0.65
N THR A 75 -8.86 3.23 -1.35
CA THR A 75 -9.74 2.22 -0.73
C THR A 75 -8.95 1.37 0.25
N LEU A 76 -7.75 0.93 -0.14
CA LEU A 76 -6.87 0.14 0.72
C LEU A 76 -6.51 0.87 2.02
N ALA A 77 -6.16 2.16 1.93
CA ALA A 77 -5.89 2.98 3.12
C ALA A 77 -7.10 3.10 4.05
N LYS A 78 -8.31 3.28 3.49
CA LYS A 78 -9.56 3.34 4.26
C LYS A 78 -9.85 2.02 4.98
N ILE A 79 -9.67 0.89 4.30
CA ILE A 79 -9.89 -0.45 4.88
C ILE A 79 -8.98 -0.69 6.08
N LEU A 80 -7.71 -0.28 5.97
CA LEU A 80 -6.69 -0.53 6.97
C LEU A 80 -6.66 0.54 8.07
N ASN A 81 -7.45 1.61 7.92
CA ASN A 81 -7.50 2.75 8.83
C ASN A 81 -6.10 3.31 9.16
N VAL A 82 -5.31 3.61 8.12
CA VAL A 82 -3.95 4.15 8.27
C VAL A 82 -3.75 5.49 7.60
N PRO A 83 -2.75 6.27 8.08
CA PRO A 83 -2.33 7.48 7.39
C PRO A 83 -2.00 7.20 5.92
N PHE A 84 -2.50 8.05 5.04
CA PHE A 84 -2.32 7.91 3.59
C PHE A 84 -1.95 9.24 2.98
N ALA A 85 -0.82 9.25 2.28
CA ALA A 85 -0.31 10.41 1.54
C ALA A 85 -0.46 10.16 0.03
N ILE A 86 -0.84 11.20 -0.69
CA ILE A 86 -0.91 11.23 -2.15
C ILE A 86 0.02 12.35 -2.60
N ALA A 87 0.93 12.04 -3.50
CA ALA A 87 1.82 13.01 -4.13
C ALA A 87 1.82 12.79 -5.64
N ASP A 88 1.99 13.87 -6.40
CA ASP A 88 2.18 13.82 -7.85
C ASP A 88 3.66 14.06 -8.17
N ALA A 89 4.30 13.07 -8.79
CA ALA A 89 5.71 13.16 -9.16
C ALA A 89 5.97 14.19 -10.27
N THR A 90 4.97 14.59 -11.06
CA THR A 90 5.13 15.64 -12.08
C THR A 90 5.36 17.02 -11.48
N SER A 91 4.94 17.22 -10.22
CA SER A 91 5.16 18.44 -9.45
C SER A 91 6.53 18.46 -8.75
N LEU A 92 7.23 17.32 -8.67
CA LEU A 92 8.54 17.22 -8.04
C LEU A 92 9.63 17.47 -9.08
N THR A 93 10.31 18.59 -8.97
CA THR A 93 11.50 18.92 -9.76
C THR A 93 12.76 18.63 -8.98
N GLU A 94 13.92 18.57 -9.65
CA GLU A 94 15.19 18.38 -8.98
C GLU A 94 15.46 19.53 -7.99
N ALA A 95 16.03 19.20 -6.83
CA ALA A 95 16.27 20.14 -5.74
C ALA A 95 16.97 21.41 -6.25
N GLY A 96 16.36 22.57 -6.02
CA GLY A 96 16.91 23.87 -6.41
C GLY A 96 16.38 24.45 -7.73
N TYR A 97 15.40 23.80 -8.38
CA TYR A 97 14.60 24.43 -9.42
C TYR A 97 13.18 24.69 -8.91
N VAL A 98 12.65 25.89 -9.17
CA VAL A 98 11.42 26.45 -8.57
C VAL A 98 10.26 25.43 -8.51
N GLY A 99 9.92 24.99 -7.31
CA GLY A 99 8.90 23.98 -6.99
C GLY A 99 8.73 23.84 -5.47
N GLU A 100 7.67 23.14 -5.04
CA GLU A 100 7.18 22.99 -3.65
C GLU A 100 8.10 22.09 -2.77
N ASP A 101 9.43 22.18 -2.94
CA ASP A 101 10.41 21.52 -2.09
C ASP A 101 10.63 22.35 -0.81
N VAL A 102 9.63 22.37 0.08
CA VAL A 102 9.75 22.65 1.52
C VAL A 102 8.76 21.83 2.34
#